data_AF-A0A0F9PPS8-F1
#
_entry.id   AF-A0A0F9PPS8-F1
#
_cell.length_a   1.000
_cell.length_b   1.000
_cell.length_c   1.000
_cell.angle_alpha   90.00
_cell.angle_beta   90.00
_cell.angle_gamma   90.00
#
_symmetry.space_group_name_H-M   'P 1'
#
loop_
_entity.id
_entity.type
_entity.pdbx_description
1 polymer ?
#
loop_
_entity_poly.entity_id
_entity_poly.type
_entity_poly.pdbx_seq_one_letter_code
_entity_poly.pdbx_strand_id
1 'polypeptide(L)'
;MEKYINKALCKKCGGNCCKGMPGMLHPRDFKNITHENIVELLKTGNYAIDWYGGDPRKGKDELGQAYYLRPRTENNKDIFDPSWGGVCIFLLKNGCKLEYNERPYQCRMIEPKRNGGCIAHGLVSKRKISIKWLPYQDIIYKAGKSIEG
;
A
#
# COMPACT_ATOMS: atom_id res chain seq x y z
N MET A 1 -10.08 18.99 -3.79
CA MET A 1 -9.03 18.02 -3.41
C MET A 1 -7.71 18.51 -3.96
N GLU A 2 -6.74 18.77 -3.09
CA GLU A 2 -5.37 19.06 -3.53
C GLU A 2 -4.75 17.80 -4.11
N LYS A 3 -4.17 17.92 -5.31
CA LYS A 3 -3.43 16.83 -5.95
C LYS A 3 -1.94 17.10 -5.72
N TYR A 4 -1.30 16.33 -4.83
CA TYR A 4 0.14 16.45 -4.56
C TYR A 4 1.04 15.84 -5.67
N ILE A 5 0.48 15.55 -6.85
CA ILE A 5 1.23 14.92 -7.94
C ILE A 5 1.93 15.97 -8.81
N ASN A 6 3.21 15.73 -9.09
CA ASN A 6 3.93 16.44 -10.14
C ASN A 6 4.63 15.42 -11.05
N LYS A 7 4.02 15.11 -12.21
CA LYS A 7 4.52 14.08 -13.14
C LYS A 7 5.95 14.37 -13.61
N ALA A 8 6.31 15.63 -13.82
CA ALA A 8 7.66 16.02 -14.24
C ALA A 8 8.71 15.73 -13.15
N LEU A 9 8.43 16.11 -11.90
CA LEU A 9 9.33 15.82 -10.78
C LEU A 9 9.39 14.32 -10.48
N CYS A 10 8.27 13.61 -10.51
CA CYS A 10 8.25 12.14 -10.34
C CYS A 10 9.05 11.42 -11.43
N LYS A 11 8.96 11.86 -12.69
CA LYS A 11 9.73 11.30 -13.80
C LYS A 11 11.23 11.54 -13.60
N LYS A 12 11.62 12.76 -13.23
CA LYS A 12 13.03 13.10 -12.91
C LYS A 12 13.56 12.29 -11.72
N CYS A 13 12.73 12.03 -10.72
CA CYS A 13 13.05 11.19 -9.56
C CYS A 13 13.18 9.68 -9.93
N GLY A 14 12.70 9.26 -11.11
CA GLY A 14 12.85 7.89 -11.58
C GLY A 14 12.12 6.85 -10.70
N GLY A 15 11.09 7.28 -9.96
CA GLY A 15 10.30 6.39 -9.12
C GLY A 15 11.03 5.84 -7.90
N ASN A 16 11.96 6.59 -7.28
CA ASN A 16 12.70 6.12 -6.10
C ASN A 16 11.81 5.55 -4.98
N CYS A 17 10.63 6.14 -4.73
CA CYS A 17 9.67 5.56 -3.78
C CYS A 17 9.18 4.17 -4.23
N CYS A 18 8.80 4.02 -5.49
CA CYS A 18 8.36 2.75 -6.07
C CYS A 18 9.46 1.69 -6.13
N LYS A 19 10.73 2.05 -6.17
CA LYS A 19 11.86 1.10 -6.15
C LYS A 19 12.16 0.56 -4.76
N GLY A 20 11.88 1.35 -3.72
CA GLY A 20 12.12 0.98 -2.33
C GLY A 20 11.01 0.11 -1.75
N MET A 21 9.75 0.55 -1.88
CA MET A 21 8.59 -0.17 -1.37
C MET A 21 7.30 0.34 -2.04
N PRO A 22 6.35 -0.53 -2.42
CA PRO A 22 5.04 -0.09 -2.88
C PRO A 22 4.29 0.73 -1.82
N GLY A 23 3.50 1.71 -2.27
CA GLY A 23 2.68 2.48 -1.36
C GLY A 23 1.52 1.67 -0.78
N MET A 24 1.02 2.07 0.38
CA MET A 24 -0.02 1.32 1.11
C MET A 24 -1.42 1.83 0.79
N LEU A 25 -2.38 0.90 0.70
CA LEU A 25 -3.79 1.22 0.60
C LEU A 25 -4.33 1.69 1.95
N HIS A 26 -5.24 2.65 1.92
CA HIS A 26 -6.08 3.02 3.06
C HIS A 26 -7.48 2.41 2.86
N PRO A 27 -8.26 2.14 3.91
CA PRO A 27 -9.68 1.77 3.78
C PRO A 27 -10.52 2.69 2.87
N ARG A 28 -10.09 3.94 2.67
CA ARG A 28 -10.76 4.96 1.85
C ARG A 28 -10.46 4.81 0.35
N ASP A 29 -9.53 3.91 -0.01
CA ASP A 29 -9.31 3.51 -1.40
C ASP A 29 -10.42 2.58 -1.90
N PHE A 30 -11.29 2.11 -1.00
CA PHE A 30 -12.41 1.23 -1.29
C PHE A 30 -13.72 1.98 -1.12
N LYS A 31 -14.69 1.71 -2.00
CA LYS A 31 -16.07 2.16 -1.79
C LYS A 31 -16.71 1.41 -0.62
N ASN A 32 -16.53 0.09 -0.59
CA ASN A 32 -16.98 -0.82 0.45
C ASN A 32 -15.89 -1.86 0.72
N ILE A 33 -15.70 -2.23 1.99
CA ILE A 33 -14.74 -3.26 2.40
C ILE A 33 -15.51 -4.51 2.78
N THR A 34 -15.49 -5.49 1.89
CA THR A 34 -16.09 -6.82 2.07
C THR A 34 -15.07 -7.89 1.73
N HIS A 35 -15.32 -9.13 2.13
CA HIS A 35 -14.45 -10.26 1.79
C HIS A 35 -14.28 -10.38 0.27
N GLU A 36 -15.37 -10.28 -0.48
CA GLU A 36 -15.42 -10.42 -1.93
C GLU A 36 -14.56 -9.36 -2.63
N ASN A 37 -14.70 -8.08 -2.24
CA ASN A 37 -13.92 -6.99 -2.85
C ASN A 37 -12.41 -7.14 -2.58
N ILE A 38 -12.02 -7.66 -1.40
CA ILE A 38 -10.60 -7.92 -1.11
C ILE A 38 -10.10 -9.14 -1.90
N VAL A 39 -10.90 -10.21 -1.99
CA VAL A 39 -10.60 -11.38 -2.83
C VAL A 39 -10.41 -10.98 -4.29
N GLU A 40 -11.30 -10.17 -4.85
CA GLU A 40 -11.20 -9.68 -6.22
C GLU A 40 -9.93 -8.85 -6.44
N LEU A 41 -9.60 -7.95 -5.51
CA LEU A 41 -8.37 -7.18 -5.55
C LEU A 41 -7.13 -8.09 -5.58
N LEU A 42 -7.08 -9.09 -4.70
CA LEU A 42 -5.95 -10.02 -4.59
C LEU A 42 -5.83 -10.92 -5.83
N LYS A 43 -6.96 -11.36 -6.42
CA LYS A 43 -7.01 -12.15 -7.66
C LYS A 43 -6.43 -11.43 -8.88
N THR A 44 -6.34 -10.10 -8.86
CA THR A 44 -5.64 -9.36 -9.92
C THR A 44 -4.17 -9.74 -10.03
N GLY A 45 -3.59 -10.36 -8.99
CA GLY A 45 -2.17 -10.65 -8.89
C GLY A 45 -1.31 -9.42 -8.66
N ASN A 46 -1.89 -8.21 -8.60
CA ASN A 46 -1.13 -6.97 -8.47
C ASN A 46 -1.01 -6.43 -7.04
N TYR A 47 -1.71 -7.07 -6.09
CA TYR A 47 -1.75 -6.66 -4.68
C TYR A 47 -1.40 -7.83 -3.77
N ALA A 48 -0.94 -7.49 -2.57
CA ALA A 48 -0.60 -8.42 -1.51
C ALA A 48 -0.99 -7.85 -0.14
N ILE A 49 -1.07 -8.73 0.85
CA ILE A 49 -1.27 -8.43 2.27
C ILE A 49 0.11 -8.31 2.92
N ASP A 50 0.33 -7.23 3.64
CA ASP A 50 1.51 -7.00 4.47
C ASP A 50 1.02 -6.70 5.90
N TRP A 51 1.91 -6.68 6.89
CA TRP A 51 1.53 -6.43 8.27
C TRP A 51 2.54 -5.59 9.04
N TYR A 52 2.03 -4.82 9.99
CA TYR A 52 2.84 -4.31 11.09
C TYR A 52 3.02 -5.43 12.12
N GLY A 53 4.27 -5.69 12.53
CA GLY A 53 4.56 -6.67 13.59
C GLY A 53 4.16 -6.14 14.95
N GLY A 54 3.27 -6.84 15.64
CA GLY A 54 2.69 -6.42 16.91
C GLY A 54 1.46 -5.50 16.78
N ASP A 55 1.03 -4.93 17.89
CA ASP A 55 -0.08 -4.00 17.94
C ASP A 55 0.39 -2.56 17.58
N PRO A 56 -0.18 -1.94 16.54
CA PRO A 56 0.23 -0.60 16.16
C PRO A 56 -0.35 0.49 17.10
N ARG A 57 -1.28 0.17 18.00
CA ARG A 57 -1.85 1.12 19.00
C ARG A 57 -0.85 1.35 20.13
N LYS A 58 -0.77 2.59 20.63
CA LYS A 58 0.20 2.94 21.70
C LYS A 58 -0.19 2.22 23.00
N GLY A 59 0.75 1.51 23.61
CA GLY A 59 0.57 0.86 24.91
C GLY A 59 -0.34 -0.38 24.87
N LYS A 60 -0.45 -1.02 23.71
CA LYS A 60 -1.23 -2.24 23.50
C LYS A 60 -0.33 -3.36 22.98
N ASP A 61 -0.69 -4.59 23.26
CA ASP A 61 0.04 -5.83 22.89
C ASP A 61 -0.92 -6.98 22.52
N GLU A 62 -2.19 -6.65 22.24
CA GLU A 62 -3.28 -7.60 21.98
C GLU A 62 -3.16 -8.32 20.62
N LEU A 63 -2.29 -7.82 19.72
CA LEU A 63 -2.13 -8.31 18.35
C LEU A 63 -0.68 -8.74 18.08
N GLY A 64 -0.49 -9.95 17.56
CA GLY A 64 0.80 -10.38 17.02
C GLY A 64 1.14 -9.71 15.67
N GLN A 65 0.11 -9.36 14.89
CA GLN A 65 0.25 -8.73 13.57
C GLN A 65 -0.98 -7.84 13.28
N ALA A 66 -0.77 -6.74 12.55
CA ALA A 66 -1.85 -5.90 12.01
C ALA A 66 -1.74 -5.77 10.48
N TYR A 67 -2.61 -6.48 9.78
CA TYR A 67 -2.67 -6.60 8.32
C TYR A 67 -3.14 -5.32 7.64
N TYR A 68 -2.59 -5.05 6.46
CA TYR A 68 -3.03 -4.03 5.51
C TYR A 68 -2.71 -4.50 4.08
N LEU A 69 -3.23 -3.78 3.09
CA LEU A 69 -3.04 -4.11 1.68
C LEU A 69 -2.07 -3.12 1.01
N ARG A 70 -1.28 -3.62 0.07
CA ARG A 70 -0.40 -2.81 -0.80
C ARG A 70 -0.26 -3.46 -2.17
N PRO A 71 0.17 -2.73 -3.22
CA PRO A 71 0.64 -3.36 -4.43
C PRO A 71 1.78 -4.35 -4.14
N ARG A 72 1.87 -5.33 -5.01
CA ARG A 72 2.88 -6.38 -4.97
C ARG A 72 4.25 -5.84 -5.36
N THR A 73 5.30 -6.52 -4.92
CA THR A 73 6.66 -6.32 -5.41
C THR A 73 6.93 -7.25 -6.61
N GLU A 74 7.67 -6.80 -7.63
CA GLU A 74 7.85 -7.55 -8.89
C GLU A 74 8.33 -9.00 -8.70
N ASN A 75 9.07 -9.29 -7.63
CA ASN A 75 9.71 -10.58 -7.39
C ASN A 75 9.02 -11.45 -6.33
N ASN A 76 7.86 -11.05 -5.80
CA ASN A 76 7.13 -11.85 -4.82
C ASN A 76 5.73 -12.21 -5.33
N LYS A 77 5.37 -13.50 -5.31
CA LYS A 77 4.05 -14.02 -5.71
C LYS A 77 3.14 -14.39 -4.52
N ASP A 78 3.63 -14.29 -3.29
CA ASP A 78 2.89 -14.62 -2.08
C ASP A 78 1.73 -13.65 -1.83
N ILE A 79 0.62 -14.16 -1.29
CA ILE A 79 -0.50 -13.31 -0.89
C ILE A 79 -0.19 -12.57 0.40
N PHE A 80 0.46 -13.24 1.34
CA PHE A 80 1.00 -12.65 2.57
C PHE A 80 2.49 -12.34 2.37
N ASP A 81 2.80 -11.07 2.10
CA ASP A 81 4.12 -10.57 1.72
C ASP A 81 4.61 -9.49 2.71
N PRO A 82 5.30 -9.87 3.80
CA PRO A 82 5.89 -8.94 4.76
C PRO A 82 7.29 -8.47 4.34
N SER A 83 7.58 -8.42 3.04
CA SER A 83 8.93 -8.05 2.57
C SER A 83 9.39 -6.69 3.11
N TRP A 84 10.69 -6.58 3.32
CA TRP A 84 11.34 -5.36 3.82
C TRP A 84 11.76 -4.43 2.66
N GLY A 85 10.94 -4.39 1.61
CA GLY A 85 11.19 -3.62 0.41
C GLY A 85 10.87 -4.37 -0.88
N GLY A 86 11.12 -3.71 -2.00
CA GLY A 86 11.00 -4.27 -3.34
C GLY A 86 10.42 -3.28 -4.34
N VAL A 87 10.71 -3.52 -5.62
CA VAL A 87 10.20 -2.70 -6.72
C VAL A 87 8.71 -2.97 -6.88
N CYS A 88 7.91 -1.91 -6.87
CA CYS A 88 6.48 -1.96 -7.09
C CYS A 88 6.14 -2.46 -8.49
N ILE A 89 5.22 -3.42 -8.58
CA ILE A 89 4.74 -4.01 -9.84
C ILE A 89 4.14 -3.00 -10.82
N PHE A 90 3.74 -1.82 -10.34
CA PHE A 90 3.21 -0.74 -11.17
C PHE A 90 4.27 0.27 -11.62
N LEU A 91 5.56 0.05 -11.36
CA LEU A 91 6.62 0.92 -11.86
C LEU A 91 6.89 0.62 -13.34
N LEU A 92 6.84 1.64 -14.18
CA LEU A 92 7.31 1.62 -15.56
C LEU A 92 8.58 2.48 -15.68
N LYS A 93 9.29 2.33 -16.81
CA LYS A 93 10.48 3.14 -17.14
C LYS A 93 10.26 4.66 -16.98
N ASN A 94 9.03 5.13 -17.25
CA ASN A 94 8.68 6.56 -17.26
C ASN A 94 7.72 7.00 -16.13
N GLY A 95 7.50 6.16 -15.11
CA GLY A 95 6.61 6.49 -13.98
C GLY A 95 5.68 5.35 -13.60
N CYS A 96 4.65 5.65 -12.81
CA CYS A 96 3.68 4.63 -12.38
C CYS A 96 2.63 4.35 -13.47
N LYS A 97 2.29 3.07 -13.68
CA LYS A 97 1.23 2.58 -14.56
C LYS A 97 -0.17 3.10 -14.17
N LEU A 98 -0.40 3.33 -12.86
CA LEU A 98 -1.69 3.77 -12.34
C LEU A 98 -1.91 5.27 -12.53
N GLU A 99 -3.13 5.65 -12.90
CA GLU A 99 -3.56 7.05 -12.86
C GLU A 99 -3.70 7.53 -11.42
N TYR A 100 -3.66 8.86 -11.23
CA TYR A 100 -3.56 9.44 -9.88
C TYR A 100 -4.64 8.91 -8.92
N ASN A 101 -5.88 8.78 -9.37
CA ASN A 101 -6.99 8.37 -8.51
C ASN A 101 -6.99 6.87 -8.17
N GLU A 102 -6.31 6.04 -8.96
CA GLU A 102 -6.19 4.58 -8.76
C GLU A 102 -5.00 4.22 -7.87
N ARG A 103 -4.07 5.16 -7.68
CA ARG A 103 -2.90 4.95 -6.84
C ARG A 103 -3.31 4.75 -5.38
N PRO A 104 -2.55 3.92 -4.64
CA PRO A 104 -2.75 3.79 -3.20
C PRO A 104 -2.76 5.13 -2.49
N TYR A 105 -3.57 5.25 -1.44
CA TYR A 105 -3.68 6.47 -0.62
C TYR A 105 -2.31 7.09 -0.31
N GLN A 106 -1.36 6.31 0.19
CA GLN A 106 -0.03 6.82 0.54
C GLN A 106 0.67 7.49 -0.66
N CYS A 107 0.54 6.93 -1.87
CA CYS A 107 1.12 7.48 -3.09
C CYS A 107 0.45 8.81 -3.51
N ARG A 108 -0.83 8.99 -3.19
CA ARG A 108 -1.59 10.23 -3.46
C ARG A 108 -1.26 11.36 -2.48
N MET A 109 -0.68 10.99 -1.34
CA MET A 109 -0.39 11.82 -0.19
C MET A 109 1.09 12.21 -0.05
N ILE A 110 1.92 11.94 -1.05
CA ILE A 110 3.32 12.36 -1.08
C ILE A 110 3.56 13.36 -2.20
N GLU A 111 4.15 14.50 -1.86
CA GLU A 111 4.48 15.58 -2.79
C GLU A 111 5.97 15.55 -3.14
N PRO A 112 6.36 15.39 -4.41
CA PRO A 112 7.77 15.36 -4.78
C PRO A 112 8.42 16.74 -4.67
N LYS A 113 9.64 16.81 -4.13
CA LYS A 113 10.43 18.05 -4.05
C LYS A 113 11.32 18.24 -5.27
N ARG A 114 11.61 19.50 -5.63
CA ARG A 114 12.54 19.85 -6.74
C ARG A 114 13.94 19.26 -6.57
N ASN A 115 14.43 19.21 -5.33
CA ASN A 115 15.78 18.75 -4.98
C ASN A 115 15.83 17.28 -4.52
N GLY A 116 14.80 16.49 -4.84
CA GLY A 116 14.70 15.09 -4.46
C GLY A 116 13.97 14.85 -3.12
N GLY A 117 13.51 13.61 -2.93
CA GLY A 117 12.63 13.23 -1.82
C GLY A 117 11.18 13.68 -2.00
N CYS A 118 10.34 13.37 -1.01
CA CYS A 118 8.93 13.75 -0.98
C CYS A 118 8.54 14.33 0.38
N ILE A 119 7.57 15.25 0.40
CA ILE A 119 6.85 15.68 1.60
C ILE A 119 5.66 14.76 1.79
N ALA A 120 5.51 14.23 2.99
CA ALA A 120 4.35 13.44 3.35
C ALA A 120 3.24 14.33 3.88
N HIS A 121 2.04 14.15 3.33
CA HIS A 121 0.82 14.78 3.78
C HIS A 121 -0.08 13.69 4.42
N GLY A 122 -0.67 13.93 5.59
CA GLY A 122 -1.57 12.94 6.21
C GLY A 122 -0.95 11.60 6.66
N LEU A 123 -1.70 10.49 6.52
CA LEU A 123 -1.34 9.17 7.07
C LEU A 123 -0.46 8.37 6.10
N VAL A 124 0.86 8.53 6.18
CA VAL A 124 1.79 7.82 5.27
C VAL A 124 2.67 6.76 5.92
N SER A 125 2.66 6.61 7.25
CA SER A 125 3.51 5.61 7.91
C SER A 125 2.80 4.26 8.05
N LYS A 126 3.58 3.18 8.00
CA LYS A 126 3.09 1.79 8.12
C LYS A 126 2.19 1.63 9.34
N ARG A 127 2.69 2.02 10.52
CA ARG A 127 1.93 2.04 11.78
C ARG A 127 0.58 2.77 11.66
N LYS A 128 0.56 3.99 11.11
CA LYS A 128 -0.66 4.81 11.01
C LYS A 128 -1.69 4.20 10.06
N ILE A 129 -1.26 3.61 8.95
CA ILE A 129 -2.15 2.92 8.02
C ILE A 129 -2.66 1.61 8.60
N SER A 130 -1.81 0.80 9.24
CA SER A 130 -2.23 -0.45 9.91
C SER A 130 -3.31 -0.20 10.96
N ILE A 131 -3.23 0.90 11.73
CA ILE A 131 -4.30 1.28 12.68
C ILE A 131 -5.65 1.44 11.98
N LYS A 132 -5.67 1.97 10.76
CA LYS A 132 -6.92 2.20 10.01
C LYS A 132 -7.54 0.90 9.49
N TRP A 133 -6.74 -0.13 9.32
CA TRP A 133 -7.19 -1.46 8.91
C TRP A 133 -7.61 -2.38 10.06
N LEU A 134 -7.42 -1.98 11.32
CA LEU A 134 -7.79 -2.79 12.49
C LEU A 134 -9.26 -3.28 12.51
N PRO A 135 -10.27 -2.50 12.07
CA PRO A 135 -11.65 -2.99 12.03
C PRO A 135 -11.89 -4.13 11.02
N TYR A 136 -10.95 -4.41 10.11
CA TYR A 136 -11.12 -5.31 8.97
C TYR A 136 -10.13 -6.48 8.97
N GLN A 137 -9.48 -6.77 10.10
CA GLN A 137 -8.44 -7.81 10.19
C GLN A 137 -8.95 -9.20 9.78
N ASP A 138 -10.13 -9.58 10.28
CA ASP A 138 -10.75 -10.86 9.95
C ASP A 138 -11.09 -10.96 8.45
N ILE A 139 -11.59 -9.86 7.87
CA ILE A 139 -11.91 -9.78 6.43
C ILE A 139 -10.64 -9.95 5.58
N ILE A 140 -9.57 -9.22 5.89
CA ILE A 140 -8.31 -9.29 5.14
C ILE A 140 -7.72 -10.70 5.25
N TYR A 141 -7.66 -11.25 6.46
CA TYR A 141 -7.08 -12.55 6.70
C TYR A 141 -7.84 -13.66 5.95
N LYS A 142 -9.17 -13.70 6.11
CA LYS A 142 -10.03 -14.67 5.40
C LYS A 142 -9.92 -14.52 3.89
N ALA A 143 -9.92 -13.30 3.36
CA ALA A 143 -9.75 -13.05 1.94
C ALA A 143 -8.41 -13.59 1.42
N GLY A 144 -7.31 -13.36 2.16
CA GLY A 144 -5.99 -13.90 1.83
C GLY A 144 -5.99 -15.43 1.79
N LYS A 145 -6.54 -16.07 2.83
CA LYS A 145 -6.64 -17.54 2.89
C LYS A 145 -7.50 -18.14 1.78
N SER A 146 -8.50 -17.42 1.28
CA SER A 146 -9.33 -17.87 0.14
C SER A 146 -8.59 -17.89 -1.20
N ILE A 147 -7.43 -17.25 -1.32
CA ILE A 147 -6.61 -17.23 -2.54
C ILE A 147 -5.42 -18.19 -2.47
N GLU A 148 -4.90 -18.45 -1.26
CA GLU A 148 -3.78 -19.39 -1.07
C GLU A 148 -4.17 -20.87 -1.12
N GLY A 149 -5.48 -21.18 -1.10
CA GLY A 149 -6.01 -22.54 -1.26
C GLY A 149 -6.17 -22.97 -2.72
#